data_AF-A0A9E1W1N7-F1
#
_entry.id   AF-A0A9E1W1N7-F1
#
_cell.length_a   1.000
_cell.length_b   1.000
_cell.length_c   1.000
_cell.angle_alpha   90.00
_cell.angle_beta   90.00
_cell.angle_gamma   90.00
#
_symmetry.space_group_name_H-M   'P 1'
#
loop_
_entity.id
_entity.type
_entity.pdbx_description
1 polymer ?
#
loop_
_entity_poly.entity_id
_entity_poly.type
_entity_poly.pdbx_seq_one_letter_code
_entity_poly.pdbx_strand_id
1 'polypeptide(L)'
;MLTSVDKVETAVEVIKLGAYDYLLKPVDETRLFTCLDKAFEQRNLVRKVRLLQSEVDRLSGKDGIIGNSNALNETLKKVHQVAPTKASVLILGETGTGKELIARAVHRNSTYAKGPFVDINCGAIPESLQESELFGHKKGAFSGAI
;
A
#
# COMPACT_ATOMS: atom_id res chain seq x y z
N MET A 1 -10.75 20.36 15.97
CA MET A 1 -10.57 20.42 17.43
C MET A 1 -11.10 21.76 17.92
N LEU A 2 -11.84 21.78 19.03
CA LEU A 2 -12.45 22.99 19.61
C LEU A 2 -11.69 23.37 20.87
N THR A 3 -11.23 24.61 20.98
CA THR A 3 -10.43 25.06 22.13
C THR A 3 -10.71 26.52 22.51
N SER A 4 -10.45 26.86 23.76
CA SER A 4 -10.50 28.23 24.30
C SER A 4 -9.12 28.89 24.38
N VAL A 5 -8.06 28.18 23.98
CA VAL A 5 -6.68 28.68 24.02
C VAL A 5 -6.37 29.41 22.71
N ASP A 6 -6.10 30.71 22.77
CA ASP A 6 -5.74 31.51 21.60
C ASP A 6 -4.22 31.58 21.42
N LYS A 7 -3.64 30.45 21.00
CA LYS A 7 -2.21 30.35 20.66
C LYS A 7 -2.04 29.68 19.29
N VAL A 8 -1.38 30.39 18.39
CA VAL A 8 -1.10 29.93 17.02
C VAL A 8 -0.22 28.67 17.04
N GLU A 9 0.69 28.57 18.01
CA GLU A 9 1.59 27.42 18.15
C GLU A 9 0.80 26.13 18.41
N THR A 10 -0.19 26.20 19.30
CA THR A 10 -1.07 25.07 19.61
C THR A 10 -1.94 24.69 18.41
N ALA A 11 -2.42 25.66 17.65
CA ALA A 11 -3.20 25.41 16.43
C ALA A 11 -2.39 24.64 15.38
N VAL A 12 -1.14 25.04 15.15
CA VAL A 12 -0.25 24.35 14.19
C VAL A 12 0.08 22.93 14.66
N GLU A 13 0.34 22.76 15.95
CA GLU A 13 0.67 21.45 16.53
C GLU A 13 -0.47 20.44 16.36
N VAL A 14 -1.71 20.83 16.65
CA VAL A 14 -2.84 19.90 16.56
C VAL A 14 -3.18 19.54 15.12
N ILE A 15 -2.98 20.45 14.15
CA ILE A 15 -3.10 20.14 12.72
C ILE A 15 -2.03 19.11 12.31
N LYS A 16 -0.78 19.27 12.77
CA LYS A 16 0.30 18.30 12.52
C LYS A 16 0.00 16.92 13.11
N LEU A 17 -0.70 16.88 14.24
CA LEU A 17 -1.17 15.64 14.87
C LEU A 17 -2.39 15.00 14.16
N GLY A 18 -2.87 15.60 13.06
CA GLY A 18 -3.93 15.05 12.22
C GLY A 18 -5.32 15.60 12.53
N ALA A 19 -5.44 16.69 13.30
CA ALA A 19 -6.70 17.40 13.39
C ALA A 19 -7.05 17.99 12.02
N TYR A 20 -8.32 17.84 11.61
CA TYR A 20 -8.82 18.39 10.35
C TYR A 20 -8.75 19.92 10.32
N ASP A 21 -9.19 20.56 11.42
CA ASP A 21 -9.22 22.01 11.56
C ASP A 21 -9.20 22.44 13.03
N TYR A 22 -8.95 23.72 13.28
CA TYR A 22 -8.85 24.37 14.57
C TYR A 22 -9.89 25.48 14.73
N LEU A 23 -10.75 25.36 15.75
CA LEU A 23 -11.79 26.34 16.06
C LEU A 23 -11.62 26.91 17.46
N LEU A 24 -11.58 28.25 17.54
CA LEU A 24 -11.52 29.02 18.76
C LEU A 24 -12.92 29.28 19.33
N LYS A 25 -13.03 29.26 20.66
CA LYS A 25 -14.22 29.72 21.38
C LYS A 25 -14.09 31.22 21.70
N PRO A 26 -15.20 32.00 21.65
CA PRO A 26 -16.53 31.61 21.19
C PRO A 26 -16.55 31.31 19.69
N VAL A 27 -17.29 30.27 19.30
CA VAL A 27 -17.24 29.73 17.95
C VAL A 27 -18.12 30.57 17.03
N ASP A 28 -17.54 31.03 15.92
CA ASP A 28 -18.31 31.57 14.81
C ASP A 28 -19.10 30.45 14.13
N GLU A 29 -20.43 30.54 14.15
CA GLU A 29 -21.32 29.52 13.56
C GLU A 29 -21.04 29.30 12.07
N THR A 30 -20.82 30.38 11.31
CA THR A 30 -20.52 30.30 9.87
C THR A 30 -19.24 29.52 9.61
N ARG A 31 -18.21 29.77 10.42
CA ARG A 31 -16.92 29.06 10.35
C ARG A 31 -17.06 27.60 10.76
N LEU A 32 -17.88 27.31 11.77
CA LEU A 32 -18.16 25.93 12.20
C LEU A 32 -18.85 25.14 11.09
N PHE A 33 -19.92 25.67 10.49
CA PHE A 33 -20.63 24.99 9.40
C PHE A 33 -19.74 24.78 8.18
N THR A 34 -18.96 25.80 7.78
CA THR A 34 -18.01 25.68 6.66
C THR A 34 -16.96 24.59 6.92
N CYS A 35 -16.46 24.52 8.15
CA CYS A 35 -15.50 23.49 8.56
C CYS A 35 -16.11 22.09 8.50
N LEU A 36 -17.33 21.93 9.01
CA LEU A 36 -18.06 20.66 8.98
C LEU A 36 -18.35 20.21 7.54
N ASP A 37 -18.82 21.10 6.68
CA ASP A 37 -19.14 20.77 5.29
C ASP A 37 -17.92 20.24 4.55
N LYS A 38 -16.79 20.94 4.64
CA LYS A 38 -15.54 20.49 4.01
C LYS A 38 -15.00 19.20 4.64
N ALA A 39 -15.17 18.99 5.95
CA ALA A 39 -14.77 17.74 6.61
C ALA A 39 -15.60 16.56 6.11
N PHE A 40 -16.92 16.75 5.96
CA PHE A 40 -17.81 15.73 5.43
C PHE A 40 -17.52 15.45 3.95
N GLU A 41 -17.28 16.48 3.15
CA GLU A 41 -16.90 16.35 1.75
C GLU A 41 -15.61 15.53 1.59
N GLN A 42 -14.54 15.89 2.32
CA GLN A 42 -13.28 15.16 2.26
C GLN A 42 -13.47 13.70 2.71
N ARG A 43 -14.22 13.47 3.80
CA ARG A 43 -14.51 12.11 4.28
C ARG A 43 -15.29 11.29 3.25
N ASN A 44 -16.27 11.89 2.59
CA ASN A 44 -17.06 11.23 1.55
C ASN A 44 -16.21 10.92 0.32
N LEU A 45 -15.32 11.83 -0.08
CA LEU A 45 -14.40 11.63 -1.19
C LEU A 45 -13.44 10.47 -0.91
N VAL A 46 -12.82 10.45 0.28
CA VAL A 46 -11.92 9.37 0.72
C VAL A 46 -12.68 8.02 0.77
N ARG A 47 -13.90 8.00 1.29
CA ARG A 47 -14.75 6.80 1.27
C ARG A 47 -15.04 6.32 -0.15
N LYS A 48 -15.38 7.24 -1.05
CA LYS A 48 -15.73 6.92 -2.44
C LYS A 48 -14.52 6.38 -3.21
N VAL A 49 -13.35 7.00 -3.05
CA VAL A 49 -12.08 6.49 -3.60
C VAL A 49 -11.78 5.09 -3.08
N ARG A 50 -11.92 4.87 -1.76
CA ARG A 50 -11.68 3.54 -1.17
C ARG A 50 -12.66 2.49 -1.68
N LEU A 51 -13.94 2.85 -1.84
CA LEU A 51 -14.98 1.95 -2.32
C LEU A 51 -14.76 1.60 -3.80
N LEU A 52 -14.48 2.60 -4.65
CA LEU A 52 -14.14 2.40 -6.05
C LEU A 52 -12.87 1.56 -6.22
N GLN A 53 -11.83 1.83 -5.43
CA GLN A 53 -10.62 1.02 -5.43
C GLN A 53 -10.93 -0.44 -5.06
N SER A 54 -11.75 -0.66 -4.03
CA SER A 54 -12.16 -2.01 -3.63
C SER A 54 -13.02 -2.72 -4.68
N GLU A 55 -13.79 -1.97 -5.47
CA GLU A 55 -14.66 -2.50 -6.52
C GLU A 55 -13.86 -2.82 -7.78
N VAL A 56 -12.86 -2.00 -8.11
CA VAL A 56 -11.82 -2.33 -9.11
C VAL A 56 -11.07 -3.58 -8.70
N ASP A 57 -10.59 -3.66 -7.45
CA ASP A 57 -9.88 -4.83 -6.92
C ASP A 57 -10.77 -6.09 -6.92
N ARG A 58 -12.09 -5.94 -6.73
CA ARG A 58 -13.07 -7.03 -6.80
C ARG A 58 -13.30 -7.49 -8.24
N LEU A 59 -13.52 -6.56 -9.17
CA LEU A 59 -13.78 -6.84 -10.58
C LEU A 59 -12.56 -7.42 -11.29
N SER A 60 -11.35 -7.04 -10.87
CA SER A 60 -10.09 -7.60 -11.37
C SER A 60 -9.76 -8.98 -10.81
N GLY A 61 -10.59 -9.54 -9.92
CA GLY A 61 -10.25 -10.73 -9.14
C GLY A 61 -9.25 -10.35 -8.05
N LYS A 62 -9.49 -10.81 -6.82
CA LYS A 62 -8.78 -10.38 -5.59
C LYS A 62 -7.25 -10.52 -5.64
N ASP A 63 -6.71 -11.23 -6.64
CA ASP A 63 -5.28 -11.42 -6.92
C ASP A 63 -4.92 -11.25 -8.42
N GLY A 64 -5.84 -10.81 -9.27
CA GLY A 64 -5.67 -10.84 -10.73
C GLY A 64 -5.71 -12.26 -11.34
N ILE A 65 -5.99 -13.27 -10.52
CA ILE A 65 -6.01 -14.68 -10.91
C ILE A 65 -7.44 -15.07 -11.27
N ILE A 66 -7.64 -15.46 -12.54
CA ILE A 66 -8.93 -15.92 -13.07
C ILE A 66 -8.79 -17.41 -13.44
N GLY A 67 -9.68 -18.25 -12.94
CA GLY A 67 -9.74 -19.67 -13.25
C GLY A 67 -10.37 -20.49 -12.13
N ASN A 68 -10.82 -21.70 -12.46
CA ASN A 68 -11.47 -22.62 -11.51
C ASN A 68 -10.98 -24.07 -11.63
N SER A 69 -9.84 -24.30 -12.29
CA SER A 69 -9.29 -25.64 -12.44
C SER A 69 -8.83 -26.21 -11.10
N ASN A 70 -8.87 -27.54 -10.96
CA ASN A 70 -8.43 -28.21 -9.73
C ASN A 70 -6.96 -27.88 -9.39
N ALA A 71 -6.08 -27.86 -10.40
CA ALA A 71 -4.67 -27.52 -10.21
C ALA A 71 -4.47 -26.09 -9.66
N LEU A 72 -5.26 -25.13 -10.15
CA LEU A 72 -5.21 -23.76 -9.65
C LEU A 72 -5.74 -23.69 -8.20
N ASN A 73 -6.86 -24.36 -7.91
CA ASN A 73 -7.41 -24.41 -6.56
C ASN A 73 -6.44 -25.04 -5.55
N GLU A 74 -5.73 -26.10 -5.93
CA GLU A 74 -4.68 -26.70 -5.08
C GLU A 74 -3.51 -25.74 -4.85
N THR A 75 -3.08 -25.04 -5.89
CA THR A 75 -2.03 -24.02 -5.78
C THR A 75 -2.47 -22.90 -4.84
N LEU A 76 -3.69 -22.39 -4.98
CA LEU A 76 -4.24 -21.36 -4.10
C LEU A 76 -4.38 -21.87 -2.66
N LYS A 77 -4.75 -23.13 -2.43
CA LYS A 77 -4.75 -23.71 -1.08
C LYS A 77 -3.35 -23.66 -0.44
N LYS A 78 -2.30 -24.01 -1.19
CA LYS A 78 -0.91 -23.91 -0.71
C LYS A 78 -0.52 -22.46 -0.42
N VAL A 79 -0.93 -21.51 -1.27
CA VAL A 79 -0.73 -20.07 -1.03
C VAL A 79 -1.31 -19.66 0.32
N HIS A 80 -2.57 -20.01 0.61
CA HIS A 80 -3.22 -19.65 1.88
C HIS A 80 -2.56 -20.31 3.09
N GLN A 81 -1.97 -21.51 2.93
CA GLN A 81 -1.25 -22.19 4.00
C GLN A 81 0.11 -21.55 4.30
N VAL A 82 0.86 -21.13 3.27
CA VAL A 82 2.22 -20.60 3.45
C VAL A 82 2.25 -19.10 3.74
N ALA A 83 1.27 -18.34 3.23
CA ALA A 83 1.21 -16.89 3.39
C ALA A 83 1.36 -16.35 4.82
N PRO A 84 0.73 -16.94 5.88
CA PRO A 84 0.91 -16.43 7.23
C PRO A 84 2.29 -16.74 7.84
N THR A 85 3.13 -17.54 7.19
CA THR A 85 4.45 -17.96 7.70
C THR A 85 5.56 -16.96 7.32
N LYS A 86 6.74 -17.10 7.94
CA LYS A 86 7.97 -16.37 7.57
C LYS A 86 8.88 -17.16 6.63
N ALA A 87 8.42 -18.29 6.11
CA ALA A 87 9.23 -19.15 5.25
C ALA A 87 9.37 -18.53 3.84
N SER A 88 10.55 -18.69 3.24
CA SER A 88 10.77 -18.34 1.84
C SER A 88 10.00 -19.29 0.92
N VAL A 89 9.35 -18.75 -0.10
CA VAL A 89 8.51 -19.51 -1.05
C VAL A 89 9.17 -19.54 -2.42
N LEU A 90 9.36 -20.73 -2.98
CA LEU A 90 9.82 -20.93 -4.36
C LEU A 90 8.63 -21.24 -5.27
N ILE A 91 8.44 -20.44 -6.32
CA ILE A 91 7.35 -20.61 -7.29
C ILE A 91 7.94 -21.06 -8.62
N LEU A 92 7.56 -22.26 -9.07
CA LEU A 92 8.02 -22.86 -10.32
C LEU A 92 6.88 -22.93 -11.32
N GLY A 93 7.23 -22.87 -12.61
CA GLY A 93 6.29 -22.94 -13.72
C GLY A 93 6.88 -22.34 -14.99
N GLU A 94 6.29 -22.68 -16.13
CA GLU A 94 6.71 -22.17 -17.43
C GLU A 94 6.51 -20.65 -17.54
N THR A 95 7.16 -20.03 -18.52
CA THR A 95 6.99 -18.60 -18.81
C THR A 95 5.53 -18.31 -19.16
N GLY A 96 4.95 -17.25 -18.58
CA GLY A 96 3.54 -16.87 -18.84
C GLY A 96 2.49 -17.60 -17.99
N THR A 97 2.86 -18.52 -17.10
CA THR A 97 1.91 -19.25 -16.23
C THR A 97 1.38 -18.45 -15.02
N GLY A 98 1.68 -17.16 -14.92
CA GLY A 98 1.18 -16.30 -13.83
C GLY A 98 1.93 -16.44 -12.49
N LYS A 99 3.20 -16.86 -12.50
CA LYS A 99 4.05 -16.97 -11.28
C LYS A 99 4.05 -15.69 -10.43
N GLU A 100 4.09 -14.52 -11.08
CA GLU A 100 4.04 -13.21 -10.41
C GLU A 100 2.71 -12.99 -9.70
N LEU A 101 1.58 -13.40 -10.29
CA LEU A 101 0.26 -13.32 -9.66
C LEU A 101 0.21 -14.20 -8.41
N ILE A 102 0.81 -15.40 -8.46
CA ILE A 102 0.93 -16.27 -7.28
C ILE A 102 1.80 -15.63 -6.20
N ALA A 103 2.92 -15.00 -6.54
CA ALA A 103 3.78 -14.29 -5.58
C ALA A 103 3.03 -13.14 -4.90
N ARG A 104 2.28 -12.34 -5.68
CA ARG A 104 1.41 -11.26 -5.16
C ARG A 104 0.31 -11.81 -4.25
N ALA A 105 -0.29 -12.95 -4.60
CA ALA A 105 -1.29 -13.61 -3.76
C ALA A 105 -0.69 -14.06 -2.42
N VAL A 106 0.53 -14.61 -2.39
CA VAL A 106 1.25 -14.95 -1.15
C VAL A 106 1.43 -13.69 -0.28
N HIS A 107 1.93 -12.59 -0.85
CA HIS A 107 2.14 -11.34 -0.09
C HIS A 107 0.85 -10.77 0.48
N ARG A 108 -0.21 -10.69 -0.33
CA ARG A 108 -1.52 -10.16 0.06
C ARG A 108 -2.20 -10.96 1.18
N ASN A 109 -1.97 -12.27 1.22
CA ASN A 109 -2.50 -13.15 2.27
C ASN A 109 -1.56 -13.28 3.48
N SER A 110 -0.42 -12.59 3.48
CA SER A 110 0.59 -12.67 4.55
C SER A 110 0.36 -11.68 5.68
N THR A 111 1.13 -11.85 6.77
CA THR A 111 1.18 -10.87 7.87
C THR A 111 1.81 -9.53 7.44
N TYR A 112 2.50 -9.48 6.31
CA TYR A 112 3.15 -8.29 5.75
C TYR A 112 2.34 -7.63 4.63
N ALA A 113 1.08 -8.02 4.41
CA ALA A 113 0.25 -7.54 3.30
C ALA A 113 0.09 -6.01 3.20
N LYS A 114 0.27 -5.28 4.31
CA LYS A 114 0.24 -3.81 4.35
C LYS A 114 1.57 -3.15 3.95
N GLY A 115 2.67 -3.92 3.92
CA GLY A 115 3.99 -3.47 3.52
C GLY A 115 4.18 -3.49 2.00
N PRO A 116 5.26 -2.87 1.50
CA PRO A 116 5.57 -2.85 0.08
C PRO A 116 5.82 -4.26 -0.45
N PHE A 117 5.32 -4.54 -1.65
CA PHE A 117 5.70 -5.71 -2.44
C PHE A 117 6.64 -5.22 -3.55
N VAL A 118 7.89 -5.66 -3.50
CA VAL A 118 8.91 -5.30 -4.49
C VAL A 118 9.14 -6.52 -5.37
N ASP A 119 8.79 -6.39 -6.66
CA ASP A 119 9.05 -7.40 -7.66
C ASP A 119 10.34 -7.05 -8.41
N ILE A 120 11.26 -8.03 -8.50
CA ILE A 120 12.56 -7.85 -9.13
C ILE A 120 12.75 -8.97 -10.15
N ASN A 121 12.73 -8.59 -11.42
CA ASN A 121 13.03 -9.50 -12.51
C ASN A 121 14.54 -9.58 -12.73
N CYS A 122 15.20 -10.55 -12.09
CA CYS A 122 16.66 -10.74 -12.22
C CYS A 122 17.10 -11.00 -13.67
N GLY A 123 16.24 -11.54 -14.54
CA GLY A 123 16.56 -11.78 -15.95
C GLY A 123 16.64 -10.50 -16.79
N ALA A 124 16.08 -9.39 -16.31
CA ALA A 124 16.12 -8.10 -16.99
C ALA A 124 17.26 -7.18 -16.51
N ILE A 125 17.94 -7.54 -15.41
CA ILE A 125 19.02 -6.74 -14.82
C ILE A 125 20.36 -7.32 -15.26
N PRO A 126 21.26 -6.52 -15.88
CA PRO A 126 22.62 -6.94 -16.19
C PRO A 126 23.35 -7.45 -14.95
N GLU A 127 24.06 -8.57 -15.07
CA GLU A 127 24.75 -9.22 -13.93
C GLU A 127 25.68 -8.27 -13.16
N SER A 128 26.34 -7.35 -13.88
CA SER A 128 27.21 -6.32 -13.30
C SER A 128 26.51 -5.28 -12.44
N LEU A 129 25.18 -5.13 -12.55
CA LEU A 129 24.36 -4.17 -11.80
C LEU A 129 23.43 -4.82 -10.78
N GLN A 130 23.26 -6.15 -10.80
CA GLN A 130 22.34 -6.88 -9.91
C GLN A 130 22.64 -6.65 -8.43
N GLU A 131 23.90 -6.81 -8.01
CA GLU A 131 24.27 -6.63 -6.60
C GLU A 131 24.09 -5.18 -6.14
N SER A 132 24.39 -4.22 -7.03
CA SER A 132 24.23 -2.81 -6.78
C SER A 132 22.76 -2.39 -6.59
N GLU A 133 21.85 -2.93 -7.41
CA GLU A 133 20.41 -2.63 -7.30
C GLU A 133 19.76 -3.31 -6.09
N LEU A 134 20.20 -4.53 -5.76
CA LEU A 134 19.62 -5.31 -4.64
C LEU A 134 20.10 -4.83 -3.26
N PHE A 135 21.37 -4.46 -3.15
CA PHE A 135 22.01 -4.18 -1.87
C PHE A 135 22.43 -2.71 -1.71
N GLY A 136 22.39 -1.93 -2.79
CA GLY A 136 23.01 -0.62 -2.87
C GLY A 136 24.53 -0.71 -3.04
N HIS A 137 25.14 0.39 -3.44
CA HIS A 137 26.60 0.50 -3.52
C HIS A 137 27.09 1.81 -2.90
N LYS A 138 28.36 1.82 -2.48
CA LYS A 138 29.04 3.06 -2.10
C LYS A 138 29.65 3.72 -3.34
N LYS A 139 29.71 5.05 -3.33
CA LYS A 139 30.42 5.85 -4.34
C LYS A 139 31.82 5.26 -4.60
N GLY A 140 32.11 4.95 -5.86
CA GLY A 140 33.38 4.34 -6.29
C GLY A 140 33.48 2.82 -6.20
N ALA A 141 32.40 2.08 -5.91
CA ALA A 141 32.43 0.62 -5.84
C ALA A 141 32.67 -0.07 -7.21
N PHE A 142 32.30 0.58 -8.32
CA PHE A 142 32.59 0.15 -9.69
C PHE A 142 32.69 1.37 -10.63
N SER A 143 33.23 1.18 -11.84
CA SER A 143 33.31 2.22 -12.87
C SER A 143 31.91 2.69 -13.30
N GLY A 144 31.43 3.79 -12.70
CA GLY A 144 30.07 4.32 -12.89
C GLY A 144 29.30 4.62 -11.59
N ALA A 145 29.82 4.20 -10.43
CA ALA A 145 29.23 4.47 -9.11
C ALA A 145 29.48 5.92 -8.63
N ILE A 146 28.53 6.83 -8.84
CA ILE A 146 28.59 8.27 -8.46
C ILE A 146 28.11 8.50 -7.02
#